data_AF-X1BQ84-F1
#
_entry.id   AF-X1BQ84-F1
#
_cell.length_a   1.000
_cell.length_b   1.000
_cell.length_c   1.000
_cell.angle_alpha   90.00
_cell.angle_beta   90.00
_cell.angle_gamma   90.00
#
_symmetry.space_group_name_H-M   'P 1'
#
loop_
_entity.id
_entity.type
_entity.pdbx_description
1 polymer ?
#
loop_
_entity_poly.entity_id
_entity_poly.type
_entity_poly.pdbx_seq_one_letter_code
_entity_poly.pdbx_strand_id
1 'polypeptide(L)'
;MKFNRIKEIIGFGLLILSAVLVVLILGIIIFDIAIKGFGAISWGFLIDFPKEGMTKGGIFPAIMGTIFVTLITTLFSIPLGVSAAIYLSEYAIEGRLTRIVRAAIRNLAGIPSIIYGLFGVAIFVQGLNFGT
;
A
#
# COMPACT_ATOMS: atom_id res chain seq x y z
N MET A 1 28.54 -34.59 -2.16
CA MET A 1 28.06 -33.85 -0.96
C MET A 1 28.71 -32.47 -0.73
N LYS A 2 30.03 -32.29 -0.83
CA LYS A 2 30.70 -31.00 -0.49
C LYS A 2 30.38 -29.82 -1.45
N PHE A 3 30.17 -30.07 -2.74
CA PHE A 3 29.97 -29.01 -3.75
C PHE A 3 28.62 -28.26 -3.61
N ASN A 4 27.58 -28.96 -3.15
CA ASN A 4 26.26 -28.36 -2.90
C ASN A 4 26.31 -27.41 -1.69
N ARG A 5 27.10 -27.76 -0.66
CA ARG A 5 27.26 -26.96 0.56
C ARG A 5 27.98 -25.63 0.31
N ILE A 6 28.93 -25.60 -0.63
CA ILE A 6 29.62 -24.36 -1.03
C ILE A 6 28.67 -23.43 -1.79
N LYS A 7 27.91 -23.96 -2.75
CA LYS A 7 26.89 -23.18 -3.48
C LYS A 7 25.82 -22.62 -2.53
N GLU A 8 25.42 -23.41 -1.55
CA GLU A 8 24.48 -23.00 -0.51
C GLU A 8 25.03 -21.86 0.36
N ILE A 9 26.26 -21.97 0.85
CA ILE A 9 26.91 -20.90 1.64
C ILE A 9 27.05 -19.61 0.83
N ILE A 10 27.45 -19.70 -0.44
CA ILE A 10 27.55 -18.53 -1.33
C ILE A 10 26.17 -17.92 -1.57
N GLY A 11 25.15 -18.74 -1.83
CA GLY A 11 23.77 -18.29 -2.05
C GLY A 11 23.20 -17.58 -0.83
N PHE A 12 23.27 -18.19 0.35
CA PHE A 12 22.83 -17.57 1.59
C PHE A 12 23.66 -16.33 1.95
N GLY A 13 24.97 -16.36 1.72
CA GLY A 13 25.84 -15.20 1.94
C GLY A 13 25.43 -14.01 1.08
N LEU A 14 25.10 -14.23 -0.21
CA LEU A 14 24.63 -13.18 -1.11
C LEU A 14 23.25 -12.63 -0.69
N LEU A 15 22.34 -13.51 -0.26
CA LEU A 15 21.01 -13.11 0.22
C LEU A 15 21.09 -12.30 1.52
N ILE A 16 21.97 -12.69 2.45
CA ILE A 16 22.17 -11.95 3.70
C ILE A 16 22.82 -10.60 3.39
N LEU A 17 23.83 -10.57 2.50
CA LEU A 17 24.48 -9.32 2.10
C LEU A 17 23.48 -8.35 1.46
N SER A 18 22.63 -8.82 0.55
CA SER A 18 21.62 -7.97 -0.09
C SER A 18 20.58 -7.47 0.92
N ALA A 19 20.11 -8.32 1.83
CA ALA A 19 19.20 -7.92 2.91
C ALA A 19 19.85 -6.87 3.84
N VAL A 20 21.10 -7.10 4.26
CA VAL A 20 21.87 -6.17 5.10
C VAL A 20 22.06 -4.83 4.39
N LEU A 21 22.37 -4.83 3.09
CA LEU A 21 22.54 -3.62 2.29
C LEU A 21 21.22 -2.83 2.21
N VAL A 22 20.09 -3.48 1.95
CA VAL A 22 18.77 -2.82 1.93
C VAL A 22 18.45 -2.22 3.29
N VAL A 23 18.64 -2.97 4.37
CA VAL A 23 18.39 -2.51 5.74
C VAL A 23 19.30 -1.34 6.10
N LEU A 24 20.58 -1.37 5.70
CA LEU A 24 21.52 -0.27 5.91
C LEU A 24 21.08 0.99 5.19
N ILE A 25 20.72 0.89 3.90
CA ILE A 25 20.26 2.05 3.12
C ILE A 25 18.98 2.62 3.73
N LEU A 26 18.00 1.78 4.07
CA LEU A 26 16.78 2.22 4.75
C LEU A 26 17.09 2.89 6.09
N GLY A 27 18.02 2.33 6.88
CA GLY A 27 18.47 2.90 8.13
C GLY A 27 19.09 4.28 7.96
N ILE A 28 19.95 4.46 6.94
CA ILE A 28 20.56 5.75 6.61
C ILE A 28 19.49 6.77 6.22
N ILE A 29 18.54 6.40 5.35
CA ILE A 29 17.45 7.30 4.93
C ILE A 29 16.61 7.73 6.14
N ILE A 30 16.22 6.79 7.00
CA ILE A 30 15.42 7.09 8.19
C ILE A 30 16.21 8.00 9.14
N PHE A 31 17.50 7.74 9.34
CA PHE A 31 18.37 8.55 10.18
C PHE A 31 18.52 9.98 9.66
N ASP A 32 18.72 10.14 8.35
CA ASP A 32 18.75 11.44 7.68
C ASP A 32 17.44 12.22 7.87
N ILE A 33 16.30 11.55 7.66
CA ILE A 33 14.97 12.14 7.85
C ILE A 33 14.77 12.53 9.32
N ALA A 34 15.17 11.70 10.27
CA ALA A 34 15.02 11.99 11.69
C ALA A 34 15.83 13.23 12.09
N ILE A 35 17.11 13.31 11.74
CA ILE A 35 17.96 14.44 12.13
C ILE A 35 17.51 15.74 11.45
N LYS A 36 17.28 15.71 10.14
CA LYS A 36 16.90 16.91 9.38
C LYS A 36 15.46 17.33 9.64
N GLY A 37 14.58 16.36 9.91
CA GLY A 37 13.15 16.56 10.11
C GLY A 37 12.77 16.95 11.54
N PHE A 38 13.55 16.57 12.55
CA PHE A 38 13.19 16.83 13.96
C PHE A 38 12.91 18.31 14.25
N GLY A 39 13.75 19.21 13.72
CA GLY A 39 13.58 20.66 13.89
C GLY A 39 12.37 21.25 13.15
N ALA A 40 11.80 20.52 12.19
CA ALA A 40 10.60 20.95 11.46
C ALA A 40 9.30 20.52 12.16
N ILE A 41 9.36 19.57 13.09
CA ILE A 41 8.18 19.09 13.82
C ILE A 41 7.74 20.18 14.80
N SER A 42 6.63 20.82 14.48
CA SER A 42 5.98 21.82 15.31
C SER A 42 4.46 21.62 15.29
N TRP A 43 3.76 22.27 16.21
CA TRP A 43 2.31 22.24 16.20
C TRP A 43 1.71 22.80 14.90
N GLY A 44 2.31 23.87 14.37
CA GLY A 44 1.96 24.44 13.06
C GLY A 44 2.18 23.45 11.93
N PHE A 45 3.26 22.67 11.95
CA PHE A 45 3.49 21.63 10.94
C PHE A 45 2.35 20.60 10.88
N LEU A 46 1.69 20.29 11.99
CA LEU A 46 0.61 19.29 12.01
C LEU A 46 -0.75 19.85 11.56
N ILE A 47 -1.05 21.12 11.84
CA ILE A 47 -2.40 21.71 11.70
C ILE A 47 -2.49 22.74 10.56
N ASP A 48 -1.37 23.34 10.18
CA ASP A 48 -1.38 24.33 9.10
C ASP A 48 -1.55 23.66 7.73
N PHE A 49 -2.06 24.46 6.80
CA PHE A 49 -2.11 24.09 5.39
C PHE A 49 -0.73 24.19 4.75
N PRO A 50 -0.43 23.35 3.74
CA PRO A 50 0.82 23.42 3.02
C PRO A 50 0.91 24.70 2.19
N LYS A 51 2.12 25.21 2.04
CA LYS A 51 2.47 26.40 1.25
C LYS A 51 3.63 26.06 0.33
N GLU A 52 3.79 26.83 -0.74
CA GLU A 52 4.90 26.69 -1.70
C GLU A 52 5.10 25.24 -2.17
N GLY A 53 4.00 24.55 -2.54
CA GLY A 53 4.06 23.18 -3.06
C GLY A 53 4.60 22.16 -2.04
N MET A 54 4.14 22.22 -0.79
CA MET A 54 4.56 21.36 0.34
C MET A 54 5.99 21.61 0.85
N THR A 55 6.70 22.61 0.36
CA THR A 55 8.05 22.94 0.86
C THR A 55 8.02 23.76 2.15
N LYS A 56 6.87 24.39 2.46
CA LYS A 56 6.61 25.13 3.71
C LYS A 56 5.18 24.87 4.20
N GLY A 57 4.88 25.33 5.41
CA GLY A 57 3.56 25.15 6.03
C GLY A 57 3.42 23.80 6.73
N GLY A 58 2.20 23.28 6.80
CA GLY A 58 1.89 22.03 7.48
C GLY A 58 1.33 20.93 6.59
N ILE A 59 1.12 19.76 7.18
CA ILE A 59 0.68 18.51 6.53
C ILE A 59 -0.78 18.16 6.87
N PHE A 60 -1.54 19.10 7.42
CA PHE A 60 -2.91 18.85 7.89
C PHE A 60 -3.82 18.22 6.83
N PRO A 61 -3.87 18.71 5.57
CA PRO A 61 -4.69 18.09 4.54
C PRO A 61 -4.26 16.66 4.19
N ALA A 62 -2.97 16.33 4.31
CA ALA A 62 -2.48 14.97 4.05
C ALA A 62 -2.93 14.00 5.16
N ILE A 63 -2.87 14.44 6.43
CA ILE A 63 -3.36 13.67 7.58
C ILE A 63 -4.88 13.45 7.44
N MET A 64 -5.64 14.53 7.28
CA MET A 64 -7.09 14.45 7.15
C MET A 64 -7.50 13.67 5.91
N GLY A 65 -6.83 13.87 4.77
CA GLY A 65 -7.07 13.11 3.55
C GLY A 65 -6.87 11.60 3.75
N THR A 66 -5.79 11.21 4.44
CA THR A 66 -5.54 9.80 4.78
C THR A 66 -6.66 9.24 5.65
N ILE A 67 -7.04 9.97 6.70
CA ILE A 67 -8.12 9.56 7.62
C ILE A 67 -9.45 9.40 6.86
N PHE A 68 -9.85 10.40 6.08
CA PHE A 68 -11.10 10.36 5.33
C PHE A 68 -11.12 9.23 4.30
N VAL A 69 -10.04 9.07 3.52
CA VAL A 69 -9.95 7.97 2.55
C VAL A 69 -10.05 6.62 3.26
N THR A 70 -9.28 6.40 4.32
CA THR A 70 -9.32 5.14 5.07
C THR A 70 -10.70 4.89 5.67
N LEU A 71 -11.32 5.89 6.30
CA LEU A 71 -12.64 5.75 6.92
C LEU A 71 -13.72 5.46 5.89
N ILE A 72 -13.78 6.23 4.80
CA ILE A 72 -14.76 6.04 3.73
C ILE A 72 -14.56 4.65 3.11
N THR A 73 -13.32 4.30 2.72
CA THR A 73 -13.04 2.98 2.15
C THR A 73 -13.45 1.86 3.11
N THR A 74 -13.10 1.96 4.39
CA THR A 74 -13.46 0.95 5.39
C THR A 74 -14.97 0.82 5.56
N LEU A 75 -15.67 1.96 5.67
CA LEU A 75 -17.12 2.03 5.87
C LEU A 75 -17.90 1.36 4.73
N PHE A 76 -17.44 1.47 3.49
CA PHE A 76 -18.09 0.85 2.34
C PHE A 76 -17.58 -0.57 2.05
N SER A 77 -16.26 -0.79 2.13
CA SER A 77 -15.65 -2.07 1.75
C SER A 77 -15.90 -3.17 2.78
N ILE A 78 -15.90 -2.88 4.08
CA ILE A 78 -16.11 -3.92 5.10
C ILE A 78 -17.53 -4.51 5.00
N PRO A 79 -18.62 -3.72 5.07
CA PRO A 79 -19.96 -4.29 5.02
C PRO A 79 -20.21 -5.05 3.72
N LEU A 80 -19.77 -4.50 2.58
CA LEU A 80 -19.91 -5.17 1.29
C LEU A 80 -19.12 -6.48 1.22
N GLY A 81 -17.85 -6.45 1.64
CA GLY A 81 -16.96 -7.61 1.61
C GLY A 81 -17.42 -8.73 2.54
N VAL A 82 -17.82 -8.39 3.77
CA VAL A 82 -18.35 -9.35 4.75
C VAL A 82 -19.67 -9.94 4.27
N SER A 83 -20.60 -9.11 3.78
CA SER A 83 -21.89 -9.60 3.26
C SER A 83 -21.71 -10.52 2.07
N ALA A 84 -20.81 -10.17 1.13
CA ALA A 84 -20.48 -11.03 -0.01
C ALA A 84 -19.83 -12.35 0.44
N ALA A 85 -18.96 -12.31 1.44
CA ALA A 85 -18.33 -13.52 1.99
C ALA A 85 -19.35 -14.44 2.65
N ILE A 86 -20.26 -13.90 3.49
CA ILE A 86 -21.35 -14.66 4.12
C ILE A 86 -22.26 -15.27 3.05
N TYR A 87 -22.69 -14.48 2.07
CA TYR A 87 -23.54 -14.99 0.98
C TYR A 87 -22.86 -16.15 0.23
N LEU A 88 -21.60 -15.99 -0.16
CA LEU A 88 -20.87 -17.01 -0.93
C LEU A 88 -20.52 -18.25 -0.12
N SER A 89 -20.49 -18.18 1.21
CA SER A 89 -20.17 -19.31 2.09
C SER A 89 -21.43 -20.07 2.52
N GLU A 90 -22.47 -19.36 2.94
CA GLU A 90 -23.63 -19.97 3.59
C GLU A 90 -24.83 -20.15 2.66
N TYR A 91 -25.01 -19.27 1.67
CA TYR A 91 -26.25 -19.19 0.88
C TYR A 91 -26.07 -19.51 -0.60
N ALA A 92 -24.87 -19.36 -1.15
CA ALA A 92 -24.64 -19.52 -2.58
C ALA A 92 -24.72 -21.00 -3.00
N ILE A 93 -25.63 -21.28 -3.92
CA ILE A 93 -25.74 -22.60 -4.56
C ILE A 93 -24.50 -22.82 -5.43
N GLU A 94 -23.87 -23.99 -5.30
CA GLU A 94 -22.71 -24.34 -6.11
C GLU A 94 -23.09 -24.43 -7.60
N GLY A 95 -22.34 -23.70 -8.42
CA GLY A 95 -22.65 -23.55 -9.84
C GLY A 95 -21.60 -22.75 -10.60
N ARG A 96 -21.80 -22.60 -11.92
CA ARG A 96 -20.86 -21.87 -12.79
C ARG A 96 -20.65 -20.43 -12.34
N LEU A 97 -21.72 -19.73 -11.96
CA LEU A 97 -21.66 -18.33 -11.52
C LEU A 97 -20.83 -18.20 -10.24
N THR A 98 -21.14 -18.97 -9.20
CA THR A 98 -20.40 -19.00 -7.92
C THR A 98 -18.91 -19.32 -8.12
N ARG A 99 -18.60 -20.24 -9.05
CA ARG A 99 -17.22 -20.58 -9.40
C ARG A 99 -16.47 -19.42 -10.07
N ILE A 100 -17.12 -18.70 -10.99
CA ILE A 100 -16.56 -17.52 -11.66
C ILE A 100 -16.31 -16.41 -10.63
N VAL A 101 -17.29 -16.12 -9.77
CA VAL A 101 -17.16 -15.08 -8.73
C VAL A 101 -16.02 -15.41 -7.76
N ARG A 102 -15.94 -16.65 -7.25
CA ARG A 102 -14.81 -17.08 -6.40
C ARG A 102 -13.46 -16.95 -7.13
N ALA A 103 -13.40 -17.30 -8.41
CA ALA A 103 -12.17 -17.16 -9.19
C ALA A 103 -11.77 -15.69 -9.35
N ALA A 104 -12.73 -14.81 -9.65
CA ALA A 104 -12.49 -13.37 -9.76
C ALA A 104 -11.99 -12.78 -8.43
N ILE A 105 -12.62 -13.10 -7.30
CA ILE A 105 -12.18 -12.64 -5.97
C ILE A 105 -10.74 -13.08 -5.68
N ARG A 106 -10.41 -14.35 -5.94
CA ARG A 106 -9.04 -14.87 -5.73
C ARG A 106 -8.01 -14.18 -6.61
N ASN A 107 -8.34 -13.95 -7.88
CA ASN A 107 -7.46 -13.25 -8.81
C ASN A 107 -7.27 -11.80 -8.37
N LEU A 108 -8.34 -11.10 -8.00
CA LEU A 108 -8.28 -9.72 -7.50
C LEU A 108 -7.44 -9.63 -6.22
N ALA A 109 -7.60 -10.57 -5.28
CA ALA A 109 -6.80 -10.60 -4.06
C ALA A 109 -5.29 -10.82 -4.32
N GLY A 110 -4.92 -11.44 -5.44
CA GLY A 110 -3.54 -11.69 -5.83
C GLY A 110 -2.88 -10.57 -6.64
N ILE A 111 -3.63 -9.55 -7.05
CA ILE A 111 -3.08 -8.44 -7.86
C ILE A 111 -2.24 -7.51 -6.97
N PRO A 112 -1.02 -7.12 -7.40
CA PRO A 112 -0.22 -6.11 -6.71
C PRO A 112 -0.94 -4.77 -6.57
N SER A 113 -0.81 -4.12 -5.42
CA SER A 113 -1.47 -2.83 -5.12
C SER A 113 -1.16 -1.72 -6.14
N ILE A 114 0.04 -1.74 -6.74
CA ILE A 114 0.45 -0.75 -7.75
C ILE A 114 -0.46 -0.78 -8.99
N ILE A 115 -0.97 -1.95 -9.37
CA ILE A 115 -1.87 -2.09 -10.52
C ILE A 115 -3.21 -1.40 -10.22
N TYR A 116 -3.73 -1.55 -9.00
CA TYR A 116 -4.94 -0.85 -8.58
C TYR A 116 -4.75 0.68 -8.58
N GLY A 117 -3.57 1.17 -8.18
CA GLY A 117 -3.22 2.59 -8.26
C GLY A 117 -3.24 3.11 -9.71
N LEU A 118 -2.55 2.41 -10.62
CA LEU A 118 -2.50 2.80 -12.04
C LEU A 118 -3.86 2.70 -12.72
N PHE A 119 -4.67 1.70 -12.37
CA PHE A 119 -6.04 1.57 -12.86
C PHE A 119 -6.92 2.73 -12.41
N GLY A 120 -6.77 3.17 -11.16
CA GLY A 120 -7.43 4.36 -10.65
C GLY A 120 -7.10 5.61 -11.47
N VAL A 121 -5.81 5.81 -11.81
CA VAL A 121 -5.40 6.92 -12.69
C VAL A 121 -6.04 6.79 -14.08
N ALA A 122 -5.99 5.62 -14.70
CA ALA A 122 -6.54 5.39 -16.03
C ALA A 122 -8.05 5.67 -16.09
N ILE A 123 -8.82 5.22 -15.09
CA ILE A 123 -10.28 5.42 -15.09
C ILE A 123 -10.65 6.83 -14.63
N PHE A 124 -10.22 7.22 -13.43
CA PHE A 124 -10.74 8.44 -12.80
C PHE A 124 -10.09 9.69 -13.37
N VAL A 125 -8.77 9.68 -13.59
CA VAL A 125 -8.06 10.85 -14.11
C VAL A 125 -8.21 10.94 -15.61
N GLN A 126 -7.79 9.91 -16.35
CA GLN A 126 -7.72 9.97 -17.82
C GLN A 126 -9.09 9.71 -18.47
N GLY A 127 -9.85 8.74 -17.98
CA GLY A 127 -11.15 8.37 -18.55
C GLY A 127 -12.26 9.36 -18.19
N LEU A 128 -12.37 9.72 -16.91
CA LEU A 128 -13.46 10.55 -16.39
C LEU A 128 -13.10 12.03 -16.21
N ASN A 129 -11.85 12.41 -16.44
CA ASN A 129 -11.34 13.78 -16.24
C ASN A 129 -11.61 14.32 -14.82
N PHE A 130 -11.52 13.46 -13.79
CA PHE A 130 -11.64 13.89 -12.39
C PHE A 130 -10.34 14.47 -11.81
N GLY A 131 -9.25 14.46 -12.60
CA GLY A 131 -8.01 15.18 -12.27
C GLY A 131 -7.96 16.54 -12.94
N THR A 132 -7.29 17.50 -12.28
CA THR A 132 -6.75 18.72 -12.90
C THR A 132 -5.36 18.48 -13.46
#